data_AF-A0A2S9BI98-F1
#
_entry.id   AF-A0A2S9BI98-F1
#
_cell.length_a   1.000
_cell.length_b   1.000
_cell.length_c   1.000
_cell.angle_alpha   90.00
_cell.angle_beta   90.00
_cell.angle_gamma   90.00
#
_symmetry.space_group_name_H-M   'P 1'
#
loop_
_entity.id
_entity.type
_entity.pdbx_description
1 polymer ?
#
loop_
_entity_poly.entity_id
_entity_poly.type
_entity_poly.pdbx_seq_one_letter_code
_entity_poly.pdbx_strand_id
1 'polypeptide(L)'
;MVLLVVLTIVDWFAGYSQVSNWKQFLMIYVLGFGIPAYFVFATWATRALSKVTEQEILKKVLWAPLMFIPFYATPWIIGGLVLLLLGELSGLPMMFAWLAFLPYLLVAGYFVSGLTVALYRIFF
;
A
#
# COMPACT_ATOMS: atom_id res chain seq x y z
N MET A 1 -18.21 -3.70 -7.58
CA MET A 1 -18.69 -2.33 -7.87
C MET A 1 -19.30 -1.64 -6.65
N VAL A 2 -20.13 -2.30 -5.82
CA VAL A 2 -20.75 -1.70 -4.63
C VAL A 2 -19.72 -1.13 -3.63
N LEU A 3 -18.65 -1.86 -3.36
CA LEU A 3 -17.59 -1.41 -2.45
C LEU A 3 -16.93 -0.09 -2.93
N LEU A 4 -16.73 0.05 -4.23
CA LEU A 4 -16.10 1.21 -4.86
C LEU A 4 -16.97 2.47 -4.72
N VAL A 5 -18.29 2.30 -4.84
CA VAL A 5 -19.29 3.37 -4.65
C VAL A 5 -19.38 3.79 -3.19
N VAL A 6 -19.35 2.83 -2.27
CA VAL A 6 -19.36 3.12 -0.82
C VAL A 6 -18.08 3.88 -0.43
N LEU A 7 -16.92 3.47 -0.95
CA LEU A 7 -15.64 4.15 -0.68
C LEU A 7 -15.61 5.58 -1.25
N THR A 8 -16.22 5.83 -2.41
CA THR A 8 -16.30 7.19 -2.99
C THR A 8 -17.25 8.09 -2.22
N ILE A 9 -18.35 7.55 -1.69
CA ILE A 9 -19.26 8.28 -0.82
C ILE A 9 -18.55 8.63 0.50
N VAL A 10 -17.81 7.69 1.09
CA VAL A 10 -17.04 7.93 2.32
C VAL A 10 -15.96 8.98 2.11
N ASP A 11 -15.26 8.96 0.97
CA ASP A 11 -14.26 9.98 0.61
C ASP A 11 -14.88 11.38 0.50
N TRP A 12 -16.04 11.48 -0.15
CA TRP A 12 -16.79 12.73 -0.30
C TRP A 12 -17.25 13.29 1.05
N PHE A 13 -17.78 12.44 1.94
CA PHE A 13 -18.23 12.85 3.28
C PHE A 13 -17.09 13.16 4.23
N ALA A 14 -15.94 12.48 4.11
CA ALA A 14 -14.78 12.67 4.97
C ALA A 14 -13.92 13.88 4.60
N GLY A 15 -14.13 14.48 3.42
CA GLY A 15 -13.36 15.64 2.96
C GLY A 15 -11.90 15.32 2.63
N TYR A 16 -11.54 14.06 2.37
CA TYR A 16 -10.20 13.71 1.90
C TYR A 16 -9.91 14.32 0.52
N SER A 17 -10.91 14.35 -0.36
CA SER A 17 -10.89 15.09 -1.63
C SER A 17 -10.98 16.62 -1.44
N GLN A 18 -11.33 17.10 -0.24
CA GLN A 18 -11.34 18.53 0.14
C GLN A 18 -10.01 18.99 0.78
N VAL A 19 -9.02 18.10 0.96
CA VAL A 19 -7.66 18.53 1.30
C VAL A 19 -7.19 19.42 0.15
N SER A 20 -7.14 20.73 0.41
CA SER A 20 -6.93 21.87 -0.50
C SER A 20 -5.76 21.75 -1.50
N ASN A 21 -4.98 20.68 -1.47
CA ASN A 21 -4.00 20.36 -2.50
C ASN A 21 -3.89 18.84 -2.65
N TRP A 22 -4.30 18.30 -3.79
CA TRP A 22 -3.96 16.93 -4.23
C TRP A 22 -2.46 16.61 -4.05
N LYS A 23 -1.61 17.63 -4.24
CA LYS A 23 -0.18 17.59 -3.91
C LYS A 23 0.10 17.26 -2.45
N GLN A 24 -0.61 17.89 -1.51
CA GLN A 24 -0.40 17.71 -0.07
C GLN A 24 -0.88 16.32 0.39
N PHE A 25 -1.96 15.82 -0.20
CA PHE A 25 -2.40 14.44 0.00
C PHE A 25 -1.35 13.43 -0.49
N LEU A 26 -0.84 13.61 -1.72
CA LEU A 26 0.23 12.77 -2.27
C LEU A 26 1.52 12.87 -1.44
N MET A 27 1.88 14.06 -0.97
CA MET A 27 3.13 14.30 -0.26
C MET A 27 3.12 13.73 1.16
N ILE A 28 2.00 13.88 1.89
CA ILE A 28 1.89 13.42 3.28
C ILE A 28 1.53 11.93 3.33
N TYR A 29 0.52 11.50 2.59
CA TYR A 29 -0.06 10.16 2.76
C TYR A 29 0.53 9.12 1.82
N VAL A 30 0.81 9.47 0.56
CA VAL A 30 1.35 8.51 -0.41
C VAL A 30 2.88 8.42 -0.32
N LEU A 31 3.56 9.57 -0.25
CA LEU A 31 5.02 9.63 -0.15
C LEU A 31 5.49 9.47 1.31
N GLY A 32 4.89 10.21 2.26
CA GLY A 32 5.27 10.16 3.67
C GLY A 32 5.08 8.79 4.33
N PHE A 33 4.01 8.06 3.98
CA PHE A 33 3.77 6.71 4.51
C PHE A 33 4.22 5.58 3.57
N GLY A 34 4.15 5.79 2.25
CA GLY A 34 4.57 4.77 1.29
C GLY A 34 6.07 4.52 1.31
N ILE A 35 6.90 5.58 1.35
CA ILE A 35 8.36 5.43 1.30
C ILE A 35 8.90 4.60 2.48
N PRO A 36 8.54 4.89 3.76
CA PRO A 36 8.97 4.06 4.89
C PRO A 36 8.46 2.62 4.78
N ALA A 37 7.21 2.41 4.33
CA ALA A 37 6.66 1.08 4.14
C ALA A 37 7.47 0.27 3.11
N TYR A 38 7.91 0.90 2.02
CA TYR A 38 8.81 0.28 1.03
C TYR A 38 10.17 -0.09 1.63
N PHE A 39 10.79 0.78 2.43
CA PHE A 39 12.07 0.45 3.07
C PHE A 39 11.94 -0.72 4.06
N VAL A 40 10.89 -0.72 4.88
CA VAL A 40 10.65 -1.81 5.84
C VAL A 40 10.36 -3.11 5.09
N PHE A 41 9.54 -3.07 4.04
CA PHE A 41 9.26 -4.24 3.22
C PHE A 41 10.51 -4.76 2.52
N ALA A 42 11.32 -3.88 1.92
CA ALA A 42 12.54 -4.26 1.22
C ALA A 42 13.55 -4.91 2.16
N THR A 43 13.79 -4.31 3.33
CA THR A 43 14.70 -4.89 4.34
C THR A 43 14.20 -6.22 4.88
N TRP A 44 12.90 -6.36 5.11
CA TRP A 44 12.28 -7.63 5.48
C TRP A 44 12.42 -8.68 4.36
N ALA A 45 12.14 -8.29 3.11
CA ALA A 45 12.20 -9.16 1.95
C ALA A 45 13.64 -9.67 1.71
N THR A 46 14.65 -8.82 1.79
CA THR A 46 16.07 -9.23 1.65
C THR A 46 16.44 -10.30 2.69
N ARG A 47 15.99 -10.14 3.94
CA ARG A 47 16.21 -11.15 4.99
C ARG A 47 15.42 -12.42 4.72
N ALA A 48 14.16 -12.30 4.33
CA ALA A 48 13.27 -13.44 4.05
C ALA A 48 13.71 -14.26 2.83
N LEU A 49 14.35 -13.63 1.85
CA LEU A 49 14.84 -14.25 0.61
C LEU A 49 16.23 -14.87 0.76
N SER A 50 17.03 -14.45 1.75
CA SER A 50 18.40 -14.97 1.98
C SER A 50 18.48 -16.46 2.36
N LYS A 51 17.36 -17.08 2.74
CA LYS A 51 17.30 -18.44 3.29
C LYS A 51 16.52 -19.43 2.43
N VAL A 52 16.09 -19.03 1.23
CA VAL A 52 15.20 -19.81 0.37
C VAL A 52 15.84 -20.09 -0.98
N THR A 53 15.40 -21.19 -1.59
CA THR A 53 15.88 -21.63 -2.90
C THR A 53 15.37 -20.72 -4.03
N GLU A 54 16.04 -20.70 -5.19
CA GLU A 54 15.65 -19.84 -6.33
C GLU A 54 14.19 -20.03 -6.78
N GLN A 55 13.69 -21.26 -6.79
CA GLN A 55 12.29 -21.53 -7.15
C GLN A 55 11.31 -20.93 -6.14
N GLU A 56 11.66 -20.92 -4.86
CA GLU A 56 10.87 -20.30 -3.81
C GLU A 56 10.96 -18.77 -3.85
N ILE A 57 12.11 -18.22 -4.25
CA ILE A 57 12.29 -16.79 -4.51
C ILE A 57 11.30 -16.32 -5.59
N LEU A 58 11.23 -17.02 -6.73
CA LEU A 58 10.30 -16.67 -7.81
C LEU A 58 8.84 -16.71 -7.36
N LYS A 59 8.45 -17.72 -6.56
CA LYS A 59 7.12 -17.77 -5.96
C LYS A 59 6.91 -16.57 -5.02
N LYS A 60 7.85 -16.28 -4.13
CA LYS A 60 7.74 -15.14 -3.20
C LYS A 60 7.66 -13.79 -3.91
N VAL A 61 8.36 -13.62 -5.04
CA VAL A 61 8.27 -12.39 -5.87
C VAL A 61 6.85 -12.22 -6.42
N LEU A 62 6.21 -13.28 -6.90
CA LEU A 62 4.81 -13.25 -7.36
C LEU A 62 3.82 -12.90 -6.24
N TRP A 63 4.11 -13.30 -5.00
CA TRP A 63 3.30 -12.98 -3.82
C TRP A 63 3.69 -11.64 -3.17
N ALA A 64 4.76 -10.98 -3.62
CA ALA A 64 5.27 -9.75 -3.03
C ALA A 64 4.22 -8.62 -2.98
N PRO A 65 3.39 -8.38 -4.03
CA PRO A 65 2.35 -7.35 -3.97
C PRO A 65 1.34 -7.59 -2.84
N LEU A 66 1.02 -8.87 -2.57
CA LEU A 66 0.10 -9.25 -1.50
C LEU A 66 0.76 -9.11 -0.12
N MET A 67 2.03 -9.51 0.00
CA MET A 67 2.80 -9.38 1.24
C MET A 67 3.11 -7.91 1.60
N PHE A 68 3.07 -6.99 0.63
CA PHE A 68 3.26 -5.56 0.84
C PHE A 68 2.04 -4.87 1.48
N ILE A 69 0.83 -5.42 1.28
CA ILE A 69 -0.43 -4.83 1.79
C ILE A 69 -0.36 -4.45 3.28
N PRO A 70 0.03 -5.33 4.22
CA PRO A 70 0.07 -4.95 5.63
C PRO A 70 1.06 -3.81 5.91
N PHE A 71 2.21 -3.76 5.22
CA PHE A 71 3.18 -2.67 5.37
C PHE A 71 2.61 -1.35 4.84
N TYR A 72 1.87 -1.39 3.73
CA TYR A 72 1.19 -0.23 3.20
C TYR A 72 0.02 0.23 4.08
N ALA A 73 -0.78 -0.68 4.62
CA ALA A 73 -1.95 -0.35 5.44
C ALA A 73 -1.59 0.18 6.83
N THR A 74 -0.48 -0.30 7.41
CA THR A 74 -0.08 -0.01 8.79
C THR A 74 -0.01 1.51 9.10
N PRO A 75 0.68 2.35 8.30
CA PRO A 75 0.72 3.79 8.57
C PRO A 75 -0.64 4.48 8.53
N TRP A 76 -1.55 4.05 7.65
CA TRP A 76 -2.90 4.61 7.56
C TRP A 76 -3.73 4.27 8.79
N ILE A 77 -3.63 3.03 9.26
CA ILE A 77 -4.31 2.56 10.47
C ILE A 77 -3.74 3.30 11.69
N ILE A 78 -2.42 3.38 11.84
CA ILE A 78 -1.78 4.07 12.96
C ILE A 78 -2.13 5.55 12.95
N GLY A 79 -2.02 6.24 11.81
CA GLY A 79 -2.33 7.66 11.72
C GLY A 79 -3.81 7.96 12.01
N GLY A 80 -4.72 7.13 11.51
CA GLY A 80 -6.14 7.25 11.82
C GLY A 80 -6.48 6.98 13.29
N LEU A 81 -5.84 5.99 13.92
CA LEU A 81 -5.98 5.74 15.35
C LEU A 81 -5.49 6.91 16.20
N VAL A 82 -4.36 7.52 15.84
CA VAL A 82 -3.83 8.70 16.54
C VAL A 82 -4.82 9.86 16.47
N LEU A 83 -5.41 10.12 15.30
CA LEU A 83 -6.44 11.16 15.17
C LEU A 83 -7.67 10.87 16.04
N LEU A 84 -8.13 9.61 16.10
CA LEU A 84 -9.25 9.24 16.97
C LEU A 84 -8.93 9.44 18.46
N LEU A 85 -7.70 9.12 18.89
CA LEU A 85 -7.25 9.36 20.26
C LEU A 85 -7.20 10.86 20.60
N LEU A 86 -7.01 11.73 19.60
CA LEU A 86 -7.04 13.18 19.75
C LEU A 86 -8.47 13.76 19.68
N GLY A 87 -9.49 12.92 19.53
CA GLY A 87 -10.90 13.34 19.44
C GLY A 87 -11.35 13.70 18.02
N GLU A 88 -10.50 13.52 17.01
CA GLU A 88 -10.78 13.85 15.62
C GLU A 88 -11.45 12.66 14.91
N LEU A 89 -12.74 12.80 14.61
CA LEU A 89 -13.52 11.78 13.87
C LEU A 89 -13.00 11.54 12.45
N SER A 90 -12.21 12.47 11.90
CA SER A 90 -11.49 12.32 10.64
C SER A 90 -10.50 11.13 10.63
N GLY A 91 -10.12 10.62 11.80
CA GLY A 91 -9.28 9.41 11.91
C GLY A 91 -9.94 8.14 11.38
N LEU A 92 -11.26 7.99 11.51
CA LEU A 92 -12.00 6.83 11.00
C LEU A 92 -11.84 6.64 9.49
N PRO A 93 -12.22 7.63 8.64
CA PRO A 93 -12.08 7.47 7.21
C PRO A 93 -10.59 7.37 6.78
N MET A 94 -9.64 7.90 7.57
CA MET A 94 -8.20 7.69 7.34
C MET A 94 -7.80 6.21 7.37
N MET A 95 -8.33 5.47 8.35
CA MET A 95 -8.03 4.06 8.55
C MET A 95 -8.48 3.18 7.38
N PHE A 96 -9.40 3.67 6.53
CA PHE A 96 -9.95 2.93 5.41
C PHE A 96 -9.55 3.50 4.04
N ALA A 97 -9.03 4.72 3.97
CA ALA A 97 -8.68 5.39 2.71
C ALA A 97 -7.67 4.60 1.86
N TRP A 98 -6.76 3.85 2.48
CA TRP A 98 -5.80 2.97 1.77
C TRP A 98 -6.48 1.89 0.91
N LEU A 99 -7.72 1.48 1.23
CA LEU A 99 -8.47 0.51 0.45
C LEU A 99 -8.78 1.01 -0.97
N ALA A 100 -8.98 2.32 -1.14
CA ALA A 100 -9.23 2.92 -2.45
C ALA A 100 -7.99 2.83 -3.37
N PHE A 101 -6.78 2.79 -2.80
CA PHE A 101 -5.51 2.71 -3.53
C PHE A 101 -5.03 1.28 -3.75
N LEU A 102 -5.58 0.33 -2.99
CA LEU A 102 -5.24 -1.09 -3.05
C LEU A 102 -5.31 -1.68 -4.48
N PRO A 103 -6.35 -1.41 -5.31
CA PRO A 103 -6.39 -1.90 -6.68
C PRO A 103 -5.22 -1.40 -7.54
N TYR A 104 -4.87 -0.12 -7.43
CA TYR A 104 -3.77 0.48 -8.19
C TYR A 104 -2.43 -0.11 -7.75
N LEU A 105 -2.25 -0.27 -6.44
CA LEU A 105 -1.05 -0.84 -5.85
C LEU A 105 -0.85 -2.30 -6.27
N LEU A 106 -1.92 -3.10 -6.31
CA LEU A 106 -1.86 -4.48 -6.76
C LEU A 106 -1.56 -4.57 -8.26
N VAL A 107 -2.24 -3.78 -9.10
CA VAL A 107 -1.99 -3.80 -10.54
C VAL A 107 -0.54 -3.43 -10.85
N ALA A 108 -0.04 -2.33 -10.27
CA ALA A 108 1.35 -1.92 -10.45
C ALA A 108 2.32 -2.95 -9.87
N GLY A 109 2.05 -3.47 -8.67
CA GLY A 109 2.87 -4.48 -8.01
C GLY A 109 2.97 -5.79 -8.81
N TYR A 110 1.84 -6.32 -9.30
CA TYR A 110 1.81 -7.53 -10.11
C TYR A 110 2.44 -7.32 -11.48
N PHE A 111 2.27 -6.15 -12.09
CA PHE A 111 2.93 -5.81 -13.35
C PHE A 111 4.46 -5.84 -13.18
N VAL A 112 5.00 -5.17 -12.15
CA VAL A 112 6.44 -5.14 -11.86
C VAL A 112 6.97 -6.51 -11.46
N SER A 113 6.24 -7.25 -10.61
CA SER A 113 6.62 -8.61 -10.21
C SER A 113 6.64 -9.58 -11.38
N GLY A 114 5.59 -9.58 -12.20
CA GLY A 114 5.50 -10.37 -13.42
C GLY A 114 6.62 -10.06 -14.41
N LEU A 115 6.92 -8.77 -14.62
CA LEU A 115 8.05 -8.33 -15.45
C LEU A 115 9.39 -8.84 -14.89
N THR A 116 9.58 -8.76 -13.58
CA THR A 116 10.81 -9.23 -12.92
C THR A 116 11.00 -10.74 -13.13
N VAL A 117 9.94 -11.53 -12.97
CA VAL A 117 9.98 -12.98 -13.20
C VAL A 117 10.18 -13.30 -14.69
N ALA A 118 9.54 -12.56 -15.59
CA ALA A 118 9.70 -12.75 -17.04
C ALA A 118 11.13 -12.46 -17.49
N LEU A 119 11.71 -11.33 -17.06
CA LEU A 119 13.10 -10.98 -17.33
C LEU A 119 14.05 -12.04 -16.77
N TYR A 120 13.85 -12.48 -15.53
CA TYR A 120 14.67 -13.52 -14.93
C TYR A 120 14.70 -14.79 -15.79
N ARG A 121 13.53 -15.29 -16.22
CA ARG A 121 13.43 -16.50 -17.05
C ARG A 121 13.98 -16.34 -18.48
N ILE A 122 14.08 -15.11 -18.99
CA ILE A 122 14.60 -14.85 -20.34
C ILE A 122 16.14 -14.85 -20.32
N PHE A 123 16.75 -14.34 -19.25
CA PHE A 123 18.20 -14.13 -19.18
C PHE A 123 18.96 -15.18 -18.36
N PHE A 124 18.27 -15.92 -17.49
CA PHE A 124 18.84 -16.98 -16.63
C PHE A 124 18.03 -18.27 -16.78
#